data_AF-A0A918Y204-F1
#
_entry.id   AF-A0A918Y204-F1
#
_cell.length_a   1.000
_cell.length_b   1.000
_cell.length_c   1.000
_cell.angle_alpha   90.00
_cell.angle_beta   90.00
_cell.angle_gamma   90.00
#
_symmetry.space_group_name_H-M   'P 1'
#
loop_
_entity.id
_entity.type
_entity.pdbx_description
1 polymer ?
#
loop_
_entity_poly.entity_id
_entity_poly.type
_entity_poly.pdbx_seq_one_letter_code
_entity_poly.pdbx_strand_id
1 'polypeptide(L)'
;MYRQYIPAAARRPLDAITAGPAFVRNARMDVLASNQLARAFYSDLHTSPANQANLARFNFLDPASRRFAEPGSASEEGRPAGSPARQTSG
;
A
#
# COMPACT_ATOMS: atom_id res chain seq x y z
N MET A 1 -15.64 12.05 21.08
CA MET A 1 -14.68 11.93 19.97
C MET A 1 -13.29 12.24 20.49
N TYR A 2 -12.44 11.24 20.75
CA TYR A 2 -11.05 11.49 21.11
C TYR A 2 -10.18 11.12 19.92
N ARG A 3 -9.68 12.13 19.20
CA ARG A 3 -8.64 11.91 18.19
C ARG A 3 -7.36 11.61 18.94
N GLN A 4 -6.97 10.34 18.96
CA GLN A 4 -5.73 9.93 19.62
C GLN A 4 -4.56 10.66 18.95
N TYR A 5 -3.86 11.48 19.72
CA TYR A 5 -2.69 12.22 19.27
C TYR A 5 -1.47 11.36 19.54
N ILE A 6 -0.67 11.06 18.53
CA ILE A 6 0.63 10.40 18.79
C ILE A 6 1.60 11.47 19.32
N PRO A 7 2.38 11.18 20.38
CA PRO A 7 3.49 12.03 20.78
C PRO A 7 4.40 12.35 19.59
N ALA A 8 4.89 13.60 19.51
CA ALA A 8 5.78 14.05 18.43
C ALA A 8 7.01 13.15 18.25
N ALA A 9 7.45 12.49 19.33
CA ALA A 9 8.53 11.51 19.31
C ALA A 9 8.29 10.35 18.31
N ALA A 10 7.04 9.91 18.10
CA ALA A 10 6.73 8.84 17.15
C ALA A 10 6.71 9.32 15.68
N ARG A 11 6.74 10.63 15.44
CA ARG A 11 6.81 11.21 14.10
C ARG A 11 8.21 11.10 13.51
N ARG A 12 9.24 11.32 14.34
CA ARG A 12 10.66 11.35 13.94
C ARG A 12 11.14 10.05 13.26
N PRO A 13 10.77 8.84 13.73
CA PRO A 13 11.14 7.61 13.04
C PRO A 13 10.51 7.46 11.66
N LEU A 14 9.30 8.00 11.43
CA LEU A 14 8.64 7.93 10.13
C LEU A 14 9.39 8.75 9.07
N ASP A 15 9.91 9.91 9.46
CA ASP A 15 10.68 10.78 8.56
C ASP A 15 12.05 10.16 8.20
N ALA A 16 12.58 9.27 9.04
CA ALA A 16 13.81 8.54 8.75
C ALA A 16 13.61 7.42 7.71
N ILE A 17 12.38 6.92 7.53
CA ILE A 17 12.07 5.91 6.52
C ILE A 17 11.81 6.62 5.18
N THR A 18 12.82 6.60 4.31
CA THR A 18 12.78 7.25 2.98
C THR A 18 12.68 6.26 1.83
N ALA A 19 12.97 4.97 2.06
CA ALA A 19 12.93 3.93 1.04
C ALA A 19 11.50 3.43 0.73
N GLY A 20 10.47 3.92 1.42
CA GLY A 20 9.10 3.47 1.19
C GLY A 20 8.03 4.16 2.06
N PRO A 21 6.75 3.87 1.79
CA PRO A 21 5.64 4.38 2.57
C PRO A 21 5.65 3.80 3.99
N ALA A 22 5.59 4.68 5.00
CA ALA A 22 5.52 4.30 6.42
C ALA A 22 4.44 5.09 7.17
N PHE A 23 3.72 4.42 8.07
CA PHE A 23 2.67 5.02 8.88
C PHE A 23 2.46 4.27 10.20
N VAL A 24 1.85 4.94 11.17
CA VAL A 24 1.42 4.38 12.45
C VAL A 24 -0.10 4.32 12.48
N ARG A 25 -0.65 3.20 12.95
CA ARG A 25 -2.10 2.98 13.08
C ARG A 25 -2.47 2.43 14.45
N ASN A 26 -3.71 2.63 14.88
CA ASN A 26 -4.27 1.95 16.06
C ASN A 26 -4.89 0.59 15.68
N ALA A 27 -5.40 -0.14 16.69
CA ALA A 27 -6.10 -1.42 16.50
C ALA A 27 -7.40 -1.30 15.67
N ARG A 28 -8.02 -0.11 15.64
CA ARG A 28 -9.17 0.18 14.79
C ARG A 28 -8.79 0.50 13.34
N MET A 29 -7.50 0.48 13.00
CA MET A 29 -6.95 0.83 11.68
C MET A 29 -7.02 2.33 11.34
N ASP A 30 -7.18 3.21 12.33
CA ASP A 30 -7.04 4.65 12.11
C ASP A 30 -5.56 5.00 11.90
N VAL A 31 -5.24 5.70 10.81
CA VAL A 31 -3.89 6.23 10.57
C VAL A 31 -3.69 7.44 11.47
N LEU A 32 -2.76 7.29 12.41
CA LEU A 32 -2.46 8.30 13.42
C LEU A 32 -1.31 9.23 12.98
N ALA A 33 -0.36 8.71 12.18
CA ALA A 33 0.74 9.47 11.58
C ALA A 33 1.27 8.76 10.32
N SER A 34 1.82 9.50 9.37
CA SER A 34 2.38 9.00 8.12
C SER A 34 3.54 9.87 7.64
N ASN A 35 4.52 9.26 6.96
CA ASN A 35 5.53 9.99 6.20
C ASN A 35 4.94 10.52 4.88
N GLN A 36 5.68 11.37 4.16
CA GLN A 36 5.20 11.95 2.91
C GLN A 36 4.91 10.90 1.84
N LEU A 37 5.73 9.84 1.76
CA LEU A 37 5.55 8.75 0.80
C LEU A 37 4.24 7.98 1.05
N ALA A 38 3.91 7.68 2.31
CA ALA A 38 2.64 7.04 2.66
C ALA A 38 1.43 7.93 2.36
N ARG A 39 1.56 9.26 2.47
CA ARG A 39 0.49 10.18 2.06
C ARG A 39 0.30 10.21 0.55
N ALA A 40 1.39 10.14 -0.22
CA ALA A 40 1.30 10.04 -1.66
C ALA A 40 0.69 8.70 -2.10
N PHE A 41 1.14 7.61 -1.47
CA PHE A 41 0.66 6.26 -1.75
C PHE A 41 -0.83 6.09 -1.41
N TYR A 42 -1.26 6.54 -0.22
CA TYR A 42 -2.66 6.55 0.21
C TYR A 42 -3.30 7.93 0.02
N SER A 43 -3.08 8.57 -1.13
CA SER A 43 -3.68 9.88 -1.41
C SER A 43 -5.21 9.81 -1.37
N ASP A 44 -5.81 8.78 -1.97
CA ASP A 44 -7.27 8.57 -2.01
C ASP A 44 -7.89 8.36 -0.61
N LEU A 45 -7.16 7.72 0.31
CA LEU A 45 -7.57 7.56 1.71
C LEU A 45 -7.79 8.92 2.39
N HIS A 46 -7.00 9.93 2.03
CA HIS A 46 -7.05 11.27 2.61
C HIS A 46 -8.00 12.22 1.88
N THR A 47 -8.35 11.92 0.62
CA THR A 47 -9.27 12.72 -0.20
C THR A 47 -10.73 12.60 0.24
N SER A 48 -11.15 11.40 0.68
CA SER A 48 -12.53 11.16 1.11
C SER A 48 -12.70 11.37 2.62
N PRO A 49 -13.47 12.38 3.07
CA PRO A 49 -13.74 12.60 4.49
C PRO A 49 -14.47 11.41 5.15
N ALA A 50 -15.21 10.63 4.36
CA ALA A 50 -15.96 9.45 4.84
C ALA A 50 -15.03 8.34 5.37
N ASN A 51 -13.81 8.23 4.84
CA ASN A 51 -12.84 7.25 5.31
C ASN A 51 -12.24 7.63 6.66
N GLN A 52 -12.26 8.92 7.03
CA GLN A 52 -11.69 9.42 8.30
C GLN A 52 -10.23 8.99 8.54
N ALA A 53 -9.47 8.79 7.46
CA ALA A 53 -8.12 8.21 7.49
C ALA A 53 -8.05 6.81 8.16
N ASN A 54 -9.12 6.02 8.06
CA ASN A 54 -9.19 4.64 8.53
C ASN A 54 -8.99 3.67 7.37
N LEU A 55 -7.96 2.82 7.48
CA LEU A 55 -7.59 1.88 6.41
C LEU A 55 -8.63 0.78 6.19
N ALA A 56 -9.36 0.36 7.23
CA ALA A 56 -10.42 -0.63 7.05
C ALA A 56 -11.59 -0.05 6.25
N ARG A 57 -12.01 1.20 6.56
CA ARG A 57 -13.04 1.87 5.76
C ARG A 57 -12.62 2.04 4.31
N PHE A 58 -11.40 2.49 4.08
CA PHE A 58 -10.87 2.63 2.73
C PHE A 58 -10.86 1.28 1.98
N ASN A 59 -10.22 0.26 2.55
CA ASN A 59 -10.04 -1.03 1.87
C ASN A 59 -11.35 -1.78 1.59
N PHE A 60 -12.38 -1.60 2.42
CA PHE A 60 -13.62 -2.39 2.30
C PHE A 60 -14.83 -1.60 1.81
N LEU A 61 -14.87 -0.28 2.04
CA LEU A 61 -16.03 0.55 1.73
C LEU A 61 -15.77 1.56 0.61
N ASP A 62 -14.51 1.93 0.36
CA ASP A 62 -14.17 2.88 -0.70
C ASP A 62 -13.84 2.17 -2.01
N PRO A 63 -14.58 2.43 -3.11
CA PRO A 63 -14.28 1.89 -4.43
C PRO A 63 -12.86 2.21 -4.93
N ALA A 64 -12.27 3.34 -4.50
CA ALA A 64 -10.91 3.73 -4.88
C ALA A 64 -9.84 2.74 -4.39
N SER A 65 -10.14 1.95 -3.36
CA SER A 65 -9.21 0.91 -2.86
C SER A 65 -8.93 -0.20 -3.86
N ARG A 66 -9.82 -0.39 -4.86
CA ARG A 66 -9.67 -1.44 -5.89
C ARG A 66 -8.41 -1.27 -6.72
N ARG A 67 -7.89 -0.04 -6.88
CA ARG A 67 -6.61 0.25 -7.54
C ARG A 67 -5.43 -0.45 -6.88
N PHE A 68 -5.55 -0.79 -5.59
CA PHE A 68 -4.51 -1.49 -4.82
C PHE A 68 -4.73 -3.01 -4.74
N ALA A 69 -5.91 -3.48 -5.14
CA ALA A 69 -6.35 -4.87 -4.99
C ALA A 69 -6.20 -5.69 -6.27
N GLU A 70 -5.88 -5.09 -7.41
CA GLU A 70 -5.51 -5.83 -8.61
C GLU A 70 -4.13 -6.47 -8.39
N PRO A 71 -4.02 -7.81 -8.26
CA PRO A 71 -2.73 -8.46 -8.45
C PRO A 71 -2.29 -8.07 -9.85
N GLY A 72 -1.09 -7.51 -9.95
CA GLY A 72 -0.62 -6.86 -11.17
C GLY A 72 -1.02 -7.68 -12.40
N SER A 73 -1.68 -7.02 -13.35
CA SER A 73 -1.52 -7.33 -14.76
C SER A 73 -0.06 -7.06 -15.15
N ALA A 74 0.86 -7.75 -14.46
CA ALA A 74 2.11 -8.15 -15.05
C ALA A 74 1.68 -8.97 -16.25
N SER A 75 1.74 -8.31 -17.41
CA SER A 75 1.70 -8.94 -18.71
C SER A 75 2.37 -10.30 -18.61
N GLU A 76 1.67 -11.32 -19.10
CA GLU A 76 2.21 -12.65 -19.41
C GLU A 76 3.38 -12.53 -20.42
N GLU A 77 4.48 -11.91 -20.02
CA GLU A 77 5.70 -11.79 -20.80
C GLU A 77 6.66 -12.87 -20.31
N GLY A 78 6.83 -13.89 -21.15
CA GLY A 78 7.87 -14.90 -20.96
C GLY A 78 7.39 -16.25 -20.46
N ARG A 79 6.33 -16.82 -21.06
CA ARG A 79 6.34 -18.28 -21.24
C ARG A 79 7.41 -18.58 -22.29
N PRO A 80 8.58 -19.17 -21.98
CA PRO A 80 9.51 -19.54 -23.04
C PRO A 80 8.81 -20.58 -23.92
N ALA A 81 8.48 -20.14 -25.14
CA ALA A 81 8.11 -21.01 -26.24
C ALA A 81 9.20 -22.09 -26.37
N GLY A 82 8.77 -23.34 -26.56
CA GLY A 82 9.62 -24.52 -26.48
C GLY A 82 10.93 -24.38 -27.23
N SER A 83 12.02 -24.80 -26.58
CA SER A 83 13.24 -25.15 -27.31
C SER A 83 12.98 -26.40 -28.14
N PRO A 84 13.18 -26.38 -29.47
CA PRO A 84 13.28 -27.59 -30.24
C PRO A 84 14.71 -28.15 -30.14
N ALA A 85 14.77 -29.47 -30.10
CA ALA A 85 15.90 -30.33 -30.47
C ALA A 85 17.10 -30.46 -29.50
N ARG A 86 17.30 -31.70 -29.04
CA ARG A 86 18.48 -32.44 -29.51
C ARG A 86 18.18 -33.92 -29.60
N GLN A 87 18.00 -34.41 -30.83
CA GLN A 87 18.29 -35.80 -31.14
C GLN A 87 19.79 -35.99 -30.92
N THR A 88 20.16 -36.92 -30.05
CA THR A 88 21.52 -37.48 -30.04
C THR A 88 21.39 -38.98 -30.25
N SER A 89 21.71 -39.41 -31.46
CA SER A 89 22.21 -40.76 -31.74
C SER A 89 23.35 -41.11 -30.81
N GLY A 90 23.40 -42.37 -30.40
CA GLY A 90 24.47 -43.00 -29.65
C GLY A 90 24.00 -44.35 -29.14
#